data_AF-A0AAN8PSD6-F1
#
_entry.id   AF-A0AAN8PSD6-F1
#
_cell.length_a   1.000
_cell.length_b   1.000
_cell.length_c   1.000
_cell.angle_alpha   90.00
_cell.angle_beta   90.00
_cell.angle_gamma   90.00
#
_symmetry.space_group_name_H-M   'P 1'
#
loop_
_entity.id
_entity.type
_entity.pdbx_description
1 polymer ?
#
loop_
_entity_poly.entity_id
_entity_poly.type
_entity_poly.pdbx_seq_one_letter_code
_entity_poly.pdbx_strand_id
1 'polypeptide(L)'
;MKCSYCVTYNHKSKSKFVSGCESLRLDNVRSHEISDDHKISHTSFLNANKAPCDQPIIKAVINMEKRDLDIMAKLFTTAFYIGKHEKPYTDFIKLNELQNKNYSDNISKHYNSDKQARNFIKYIAQPYMEKQQ
;
A
#
# COMPACT_ATOMS: atom_id res chain seq x y z
N MET A 1 -37.05 17.35 -1.64
CA MET A 1 -35.92 17.12 -2.56
C MET A 1 -34.78 16.43 -1.82
N LYS A 2 -34.16 15.40 -2.41
CA LYS A 2 -33.08 14.61 -1.78
C LYS A 2 -31.76 14.83 -2.51
N CYS A 3 -30.65 14.97 -1.78
CA CYS A 3 -29.32 15.02 -2.38
C CYS A 3 -28.93 13.63 -2.88
N SER A 4 -28.65 13.49 -4.17
CA SER A 4 -28.35 12.20 -4.80
C SER A 4 -27.11 11.54 -4.17
N TYR A 5 -26.02 12.28 -3.96
CA TYR A 5 -24.78 11.78 -3.37
C TYR A 5 -24.98 11.25 -1.95
N CYS A 6 -25.67 12.01 -1.11
CA CYS A 6 -25.88 11.62 0.28
C CYS A 6 -26.82 10.41 0.40
N VAL A 7 -27.80 10.26 -0.49
CA VAL A 7 -28.67 9.09 -0.50
C VAL A 7 -27.92 7.83 -0.92
N THR A 8 -26.97 7.93 -1.86
CA THR A 8 -26.25 6.77 -2.38
C THR A 8 -25.03 6.37 -1.55
N TYR A 9 -24.30 7.34 -0.98
CA TYR A 9 -22.99 7.10 -0.36
C TYR A 9 -22.95 7.36 1.15
N ASN A 10 -24.01 7.86 1.78
CA ASN A 10 -24.10 8.00 3.24
C ASN A 10 -24.88 6.84 3.86
N HIS A 11 -24.19 5.78 4.27
CA HIS A 11 -24.82 4.64 4.95
C HIS A 11 -25.13 4.88 6.44
N LYS A 12 -24.69 6.02 7.01
CA LYS A 12 -24.86 6.35 8.43
C LYS A 12 -26.01 7.33 8.69
N SER A 13 -26.29 8.20 7.73
CA SER A 13 -27.37 9.17 7.84
C SER A 13 -28.73 8.48 7.74
N LYS A 14 -29.37 8.32 8.90
CA LYS A 14 -30.81 8.07 9.01
C LYS A 14 -31.61 9.37 8.87
N SER A 15 -31.11 10.38 8.15
CA SER A 15 -31.88 11.62 8.00
C SER A 15 -33.19 11.27 7.29
N LYS A 16 -34.28 11.33 8.05
CA LYS A 16 -35.63 11.17 7.54
C LYS A 16 -35.90 12.42 6.72
N PHE A 17 -35.53 12.41 5.43
CA PHE A 17 -36.02 13.42 4.51
C PHE A 17 -37.54 13.37 4.56
N VAL A 18 -38.16 14.45 5.05
CA VAL A 18 -39.61 14.59 5.07
C VAL A 18 -40.09 14.55 3.62
N SER A 19 -40.79 13.50 3.23
CA SER A 19 -41.44 13.40 1.93
C SER A 19 -42.76 14.17 1.96
N GLY A 20 -43.08 14.93 0.92
CA GLY A 20 -44.33 15.69 0.80
C GLY A 20 -44.21 17.21 0.96
N CYS A 21 -43.00 17.75 1.09
CA CYS A 21 -42.77 19.19 1.03
C CYS A 21 -42.17 19.59 -0.32
N GLU A 22 -42.85 20.48 -1.05
CA GLU A 22 -42.41 20.99 -2.36
C GLU A 22 -41.39 22.15 -2.24
N SER A 23 -41.26 22.75 -1.06
CA SER A 23 -40.33 23.85 -0.82
C SER A 23 -39.26 23.47 0.21
N LEU A 24 -38.05 24.01 0.05
CA LEU A 24 -36.94 23.87 0.99
C LEU A 24 -36.42 25.26 1.35
N ARG A 25 -36.09 25.48 2.63
CA ARG A 25 -35.41 26.72 3.04
C ARG A 25 -33.99 26.71 2.52
N LEU A 26 -33.55 27.81 1.91
CA LEU A 26 -32.20 27.96 1.35
C LEU A 26 -31.10 27.73 2.39
N ASP A 27 -31.31 28.18 3.63
CA ASP A 27 -30.34 27.99 4.72
C ASP A 27 -30.10 26.51 5.04
N ASN A 28 -31.13 25.67 4.90
CA ASN A 28 -31.01 24.23 5.11
C ASN A 28 -30.20 23.58 3.98
N VAL A 29 -30.30 24.09 2.75
CA VAL A 29 -29.49 23.62 1.61
C VAL A 29 -28.02 23.98 1.84
N ARG A 30 -27.73 25.22 2.24
CA ARG A 30 -26.36 25.68 2.52
C ARG A 30 -25.73 24.94 3.69
N SER A 31 -26.49 24.76 4.78
CA SER A 31 -26.03 23.98 5.93
C SER A 31 -25.74 22.53 5.56
N HIS A 32 -26.56 21.93 4.69
CA HIS A 32 -26.33 20.59 4.17
C HIS A 32 -25.02 20.49 3.38
N GLU A 33 -24.75 21.42 2.47
CA GLU A 33 -23.55 21.42 1.62
C GLU A 33 -22.24 21.48 2.42
N ILE A 34 -22.25 22.19 3.55
CA ILE A 34 -21.07 22.35 4.41
C ILE A 34 -20.87 21.16 5.36
N SER A 35 -21.91 20.34 5.57
CA SER A 35 -21.86 19.20 6.50
C SER A 35 -20.79 18.17 6.13
N ASP A 36 -20.12 17.62 7.14
CA ASP A 36 -19.06 16.63 6.93
C ASP A 36 -19.60 15.35 6.27
N ASP A 37 -20.82 14.95 6.63
CA ASP A 37 -21.54 13.86 6.02
C ASP A 37 -21.74 14.06 4.51
N HIS A 38 -22.07 15.28 4.07
CA HIS A 38 -22.16 15.61 2.65
C HIS A 38 -20.80 15.51 1.97
N LYS A 39 -19.76 16.10 2.57
CA LYS A 39 -18.39 16.06 2.04
C LYS A 39 -17.87 14.63 1.90
N ILE A 40 -18.10 13.78 2.90
CA ILE A 40 -17.71 12.36 2.88
C ILE A 40 -18.47 11.61 1.77
N SER A 41 -19.76 11.87 1.62
CA SER A 41 -20.57 11.25 0.55
C SER A 41 -20.11 11.70 -0.84
N HIS A 42 -19.83 12.99 -1.00
CA HIS A 42 -19.36 13.58 -2.25
C HIS A 42 -17.97 13.06 -2.63
N THR A 43 -17.04 12.98 -1.69
CA THR A 43 -15.72 12.39 -1.92
C THR A 43 -15.80 10.90 -2.26
N SER A 44 -16.70 10.16 -1.62
CA SER A 44 -16.96 8.75 -1.95
C SER A 44 -17.51 8.58 -3.36
N PHE A 45 -18.45 9.44 -3.78
CA PHE A 45 -18.93 9.50 -5.17
C PHE A 45 -17.79 9.79 -6.15
N LEU A 46 -16.96 10.79 -5.88
CA LEU A 46 -15.82 11.11 -6.74
C LEU A 46 -14.83 9.93 -6.83
N ASN A 47 -14.59 9.22 -5.72
CA ASN A 47 -13.67 8.08 -5.71
C ASN A 47 -14.25 6.85 -6.43
N ALA A 48 -15.56 6.61 -6.34
CA ALA A 48 -16.24 5.53 -7.06
C ALA A 48 -16.21 5.74 -8.58
N ASN A 49 -16.22 6.99 -9.05
CA ASN A 49 -16.16 7.34 -10.46
C ASN A 49 -14.74 7.52 -11.02
N LYS A 50 -13.69 7.40 -10.20
CA LYS A 50 -12.31 7.40 -10.69
C LYS A 50 -11.98 6.08 -11.38
N ALA A 51 -11.14 6.15 -12.41
CA ALA A 51 -10.57 4.96 -13.03
C ALA A 51 -9.89 4.07 -11.95
N PRO A 52 -9.96 2.73 -12.06
CA PRO A 52 -9.42 1.83 -11.02
C PRO A 52 -7.98 2.15 -10.62
N CYS A 53 -7.12 2.49 -11.59
CA CYS A 53 -5.71 2.80 -11.34
C CYS A 53 -5.48 4.07 -10.48
N ASP A 54 -6.45 4.99 -10.44
CA ASP A 54 -6.34 6.27 -9.72
C ASP A 54 -6.97 6.26 -8.32
N GLN A 55 -7.52 5.12 -7.90
CA GLN A 55 -8.06 4.98 -6.55
C GLN A 55 -6.91 4.96 -5.52
N PRO A 56 -7.02 5.72 -4.40
CA PRO A 56 -5.96 5.79 -3.38
C PRO A 56 -5.56 4.43 -2.81
N ILE A 57 -6.51 3.51 -2.66
CA ILE A 57 -6.25 2.13 -2.20
C ILE A 57 -5.42 1.37 -3.23
N ILE A 58 -5.74 1.47 -4.51
CA ILE A 58 -5.02 0.77 -5.58
C ILE A 58 -3.59 1.35 -5.70
N LYS A 59 -3.43 2.67 -5.61
CA LYS A 59 -2.10 3.31 -5.54
C LYS A 59 -1.32 2.88 -4.29
N ALA A 60 -1.97 2.76 -3.12
CA ALA A 60 -1.32 2.28 -1.91
C ALA A 60 -0.88 0.82 -2.03
N VAL A 61 -1.69 -0.05 -2.64
CA VAL A 61 -1.35 -1.46 -2.90
C VAL A 61 -0.20 -1.60 -3.90
N ILE A 62 -0.24 -0.86 -5.01
CA ILE A 62 0.85 -0.85 -6.00
C ILE A 62 2.15 -0.29 -5.40
N ASN A 63 2.06 0.74 -4.54
CA ASN A 63 3.23 1.32 -3.88
C ASN A 63 3.77 0.44 -2.74
N MET A 64 2.93 -0.38 -2.10
CA MET A 64 3.39 -1.40 -1.15
C MET A 64 4.26 -2.44 -1.86
N GLU A 65 3.82 -2.94 -3.01
CA GLU A 65 4.58 -3.91 -3.81
C GLU A 65 5.96 -3.35 -4.23
N LYS A 66 6.03 -2.09 -4.66
CA LYS A 66 7.32 -1.46 -5.02
C LYS A 66 8.30 -1.38 -3.87
N ARG A 67 7.85 -0.96 -2.69
CA ARG A 67 8.73 -0.87 -1.51
C ARG A 67 9.26 -2.24 -1.11
N ASP A 68 8.39 -3.24 -1.11
CA ASP A 68 8.76 -4.60 -0.75
C ASP A 68 9.70 -5.23 -1.80
N LEU A 69 9.48 -4.96 -3.08
CA LEU A 69 10.39 -5.34 -4.17
C LEU A 69 11.77 -4.69 -4.03
N ASP A 70 11.84 -3.41 -3.68
CA ASP A 70 13.12 -2.70 -3.46
C ASP A 70 13.90 -3.32 -2.29
N ILE A 71 13.21 -3.63 -1.18
CA ILE A 71 13.82 -4.29 -0.02
C ILE A 71 14.32 -5.69 -0.42
N MET A 72 13.54 -6.44 -1.19
CA MET A 72 13.94 -7.75 -1.69
C MET A 72 15.15 -7.65 -2.60
N ALA A 73 15.18 -6.71 -3.54
CA ALA A 73 16.31 -6.51 -4.44
C ALA A 73 17.62 -6.26 -3.67
N LYS A 74 17.56 -5.46 -2.60
CA LYS A 74 18.71 -5.23 -1.71
C LYS A 74 19.16 -6.50 -1.00
N LEU A 75 18.22 -7.26 -0.43
CA LEU A 75 18.51 -8.54 0.23
C LEU A 75 19.15 -9.56 -0.73
N PHE A 76 18.61 -9.69 -1.94
CA PHE A 76 19.18 -10.56 -2.98
C PHE A 76 20.58 -10.10 -3.40
N THR A 77 20.81 -8.79 -3.51
CA THR A 77 22.13 -8.23 -3.85
C THR A 77 23.16 -8.52 -2.76
N THR A 78 22.81 -8.29 -1.49
CA THR A 78 23.70 -8.60 -0.37
C THR A 78 23.97 -10.10 -0.27
N ALA A 79 22.96 -10.95 -0.48
CA ALA A 79 23.12 -12.40 -0.47
C ALA A 79 24.01 -12.89 -1.64
N PHE A 80 23.85 -12.32 -2.83
CA PHE A 80 24.73 -12.58 -3.96
C PHE A 80 26.18 -12.20 -3.66
N TYR A 81 26.43 -11.05 -3.06
CA TYR A 81 27.76 -10.64 -2.63
C TYR A 81 28.39 -11.66 -1.68
N ILE A 82 27.64 -12.10 -0.66
CA ILE A 82 28.10 -13.12 0.29
C ILE A 82 28.44 -14.43 -0.43
N GLY A 83 27.55 -14.94 -1.29
CA GLY A 83 27.77 -16.18 -2.03
C GLY A 83 28.94 -16.09 -3.01
N LYS A 84 29.05 -14.99 -3.77
CA LYS A 84 30.10 -14.77 -4.78
C LYS A 84 31.49 -14.66 -4.16
N HIS A 85 31.60 -14.07 -2.97
CA HIS A 85 32.87 -13.87 -2.27
C HIS A 85 33.14 -14.93 -1.19
N GLU A 86 32.37 -16.01 -1.16
CA GLU A 86 32.49 -17.13 -0.21
C GLU A 86 32.56 -16.65 1.25
N LYS A 87 31.80 -15.61 1.58
CA LYS A 87 31.77 -15.04 2.93
C LYS A 87 30.89 -15.88 3.86
N PRO A 88 31.18 -15.87 5.17
CA PRO A 88 30.28 -16.47 6.15
C PRO A 88 28.88 -15.84 6.07
N TYR A 89 27.83 -16.66 6.24
CA TYR A 89 26.45 -16.14 6.25
C TYR A 89 26.20 -15.13 7.37
N THR A 90 26.97 -15.19 8.46
CA THR A 90 26.89 -14.22 9.56
C THR A 90 27.22 -12.78 9.12
N ASP A 91 27.98 -12.60 8.04
CA ASP A 91 28.27 -11.27 7.49
C ASP A 91 27.06 -10.67 6.78
N PHE A 92 26.11 -11.48 6.31
CA PHE A 92 24.84 -11.00 5.75
C PHE A 92 24.07 -10.12 6.74
N ILE A 93 23.98 -10.57 8.00
CA ILE A 93 23.27 -9.84 9.06
C ILE A 93 23.94 -8.50 9.33
N LYS A 94 25.27 -8.50 9.48
CA LYS A 94 26.06 -7.28 9.75
C LYS A 94 25.95 -6.28 8.61
N LEU A 95 25.98 -6.75 7.35
CA LEU A 95 25.86 -5.89 6.18
C LEU A 95 24.47 -5.26 6.08
N ASN A 96 23.40 -6.02 6.33
CA ASN A 96 22.04 -5.48 6.34
C ASN A 96 21.84 -4.46 7.48
N GLU A 97 22.43 -4.71 8.65
CA GLU A 97 22.42 -3.74 9.76
C GLU A 97 23.16 -2.44 9.39
N LEU A 98 24.29 -2.56 8.70
CA LEU A 98 25.04 -1.40 8.21
C LEU A 98 24.25 -0.62 7.16
N GLN A 99 23.61 -1.30 6.22
CA GLN A 99 22.72 -0.68 5.21
C GLN A 99 21.55 0.05 5.85
N ASN A 100 20.91 -0.56 6.85
CA ASN A 100 19.84 0.08 7.61
C ASN A 100 20.30 1.38 8.30
N LYS A 101 21.50 1.39 8.88
CA LYS A 101 22.08 2.58 9.52
C LYS A 101 22.43 3.68 8.51
N ASN A 102 22.95 3.30 7.34
CA ASN A 102 23.43 4.27 6.35
C ASN A 102 22.29 4.87 5.51
N TYR A 103 21.23 4.11 5.23
CA TYR A 103 20.23 4.48 4.23
C TYR A 103 18.78 4.46 4.74
N SER A 104 18.55 4.13 6.03
CA SER A 104 17.19 4.00 6.60
C SER A 104 16.28 3.03 5.83
N ASP A 105 16.89 1.99 5.26
CA ASP A 105 16.26 1.08 4.30
C ASP A 105 15.15 0.19 4.89
N ASN A 106 14.93 0.23 6.21
CA ASN A 106 13.91 -0.54 6.93
C ASN A 106 13.89 -2.02 6.52
N ILE A 107 15.06 -2.63 6.29
CA ILE A 107 15.18 -4.05 5.96
C ILE A 107 14.51 -4.85 7.09
N SER A 108 13.46 -5.59 6.74
CA SER A 108 12.62 -6.30 7.70
C SER A 108 13.44 -7.31 8.49
N LYS A 109 13.26 -7.31 9.82
CA LYS A 109 13.88 -8.28 10.74
C LYS A 109 13.58 -9.73 10.37
N HIS A 110 12.47 -9.99 9.67
CA HIS A 110 12.07 -11.35 9.27
C HIS A 110 13.01 -11.99 8.24
N TYR A 111 13.67 -11.18 7.41
CA TYR A 111 14.60 -11.67 6.38
C TYR A 111 16.08 -11.57 6.80
N ASN A 112 16.36 -11.03 7.99
CA ASN A 112 17.72 -10.80 8.46
C ASN A 112 18.24 -11.98 9.30
N SER A 113 18.53 -13.11 8.66
CA SER A 113 19.13 -14.27 9.33
C SER A 113 19.99 -15.11 8.39
N ASP A 114 20.91 -15.89 8.95
CA ASP A 114 21.78 -16.82 8.20
C ASP A 114 20.98 -17.84 7.38
N LYS A 115 19.86 -18.31 7.94
CA LYS A 115 18.95 -19.24 7.25
C LYS A 115 18.40 -18.60 5.97
N GLN A 116 18.03 -17.32 6.04
CA GLN A 116 17.50 -16.61 4.88
C GLN A 116 18.60 -16.29 3.87
N ALA A 117 19.79 -15.90 4.32
CA ALA A 117 20.96 -15.71 3.44
C ALA A 117 21.21 -16.95 2.57
N ARG A 118 21.21 -18.14 3.19
CA ARG A 118 21.36 -19.42 2.49
C ARG A 118 20.21 -19.66 1.49
N ASN A 119 18.97 -19.39 1.88
CA ASN A 119 17.82 -19.56 1.00
C ASN A 119 17.92 -18.64 -0.23
N PHE A 120 18.27 -17.37 -0.03
CA PHE A 120 18.44 -16.42 -1.14
C PHE A 120 19.52 -16.89 -2.11
N ILE A 121 20.69 -17.30 -1.61
CA ILE A 121 21.78 -17.82 -2.45
C ILE A 121 21.34 -19.06 -3.23
N LYS A 122 20.60 -19.97 -2.60
CA LYS A 122 20.02 -21.15 -3.27
C LYS A 122 19.11 -20.74 -4.43
N TYR A 123 18.18 -19.82 -4.21
CA TYR A 123 17.26 -19.35 -5.25
C TYR A 123 17.97 -18.55 -6.36
N ILE A 124 19.03 -17.82 -6.03
CA ILE A 124 19.87 -17.17 -7.04
C ILE A 124 20.56 -18.20 -7.92
N ALA A 125 21.07 -19.30 -7.34
CA ALA A 125 21.82 -20.32 -8.06
C ALA A 125 20.92 -21.24 -8.91
N GLN A 126 19.65 -21.45 -8.51
CA GLN A 126 18.75 -22.41 -9.14
C GLN A 126 18.59 -22.23 -10.67
N PRO A 127 18.34 -21.03 -11.23
CA PRO A 127 18.25 -20.83 -12.67
C PRO A 127 19.54 -21.15 -13.45
N TYR A 128 20.70 -21.11 -12.79
CA TYR A 128 21.98 -21.46 -13.42
C TYR A 128 22.20 -22.97 -13.44
N MET A 129 21.66 -23.70 -12.47
CA MET A 129 21.73 -25.16 -12.40
C MET A 129 20.77 -25.82 -13.39
N GLU A 130 19.57 -25.28 -13.57
CA GLU A 130 18.56 -25.77 -14.52
C GLU A 130 18.99 -25.60 -15.99
N LYS A 131 19.87 -24.65 -16.30
CA LYS A 131 20.42 -24.44 -17.64
C LYS A 131 21.59 -25.37 -18.01
N GLN A 132 22.10 -26.13 -17.04
CA GLN A 132 23.22 -27.07 -17.25
C GLN A 132 22.77 -28.53 -17.37
N GLN A 133 21.45 -28.78 -17.34
CA GLN A 133 20.81 -30.07 -17.65
C GLN A 133 20.21 -30.03 -19.05
#